data_AF-A0A6P5RGT8-F1
#
_entry.id   AF-A0A6P5RGT8-F1
#
_cell.length_a   1.000
_cell.length_b   1.000
_cell.length_c   1.000
_cell.angle_alpha   90.00
_cell.angle_beta   90.00
_cell.angle_gamma   90.00
#
_symmetry.space_group_name_H-M   'P 1'
#
loop_
_entity.id
_entity.type
_entity.pdbx_description
1 polymer ?
#
loop_
_entity_poly.entity_id
_entity_poly.type
_entity_poly.pdbx_seq_one_letter_code
_entity_poly.pdbx_strand_id
1 'polypeptide(L)'
;ILYELGSDGTISCSNYEIFLTRDCLAYSKVKPAVNQIDSLVKFCQKHGICVTAHAPLGGAEENSELFGSVSCLDDPVLKEIDNPLHGKDN
;
A
#
# COMPACT_ATOMS: atom_id res chain seq x y z
N ILE A 1 11.75 1.63 7.76
CA ILE A 1 12.59 1.56 6.54
C ILE A 1 13.17 0.15 6.48
N LEU A 2 12.57 -0.73 5.68
CA LEU A 2 13.05 -2.11 5.49
C LEU A 2 13.38 -2.32 4.01
N TYR A 3 14.44 -3.08 3.76
CA TYR A 3 14.93 -3.46 2.44
C TYR A 3 15.07 -4.97 2.42
N GLU A 4 14.52 -5.61 1.40
CA GLU A 4 14.49 -7.07 1.29
C GLU A 4 14.90 -7.52 -0.12
N LEU A 5 15.73 -8.56 -0.18
CA LEU A 5 16.12 -9.21 -1.42
C LEU A 5 15.23 -10.44 -1.62
N GLY A 6 14.42 -10.42 -2.67
CA GLY A 6 13.64 -11.57 -3.11
C GLY A 6 14.54 -12.71 -3.56
N SER A 7 14.07 -13.95 -3.39
CA SER A 7 14.75 -15.16 -3.85
C SER A 7 14.93 -15.22 -5.37
N ASP A 8 14.19 -14.40 -6.11
CA ASP A 8 14.27 -14.18 -7.56
C ASP A 8 15.26 -13.07 -7.96
N GLY A 9 15.97 -12.48 -6.99
CA GLY A 9 16.90 -11.37 -7.21
C GLY A 9 16.23 -10.00 -7.31
N THR A 10 14.93 -9.90 -7.04
CA THR A 10 14.22 -8.61 -6.96
C THR A 10 14.48 -7.91 -5.64
N ILE A 11 14.32 -6.59 -5.64
CA ILE A 11 14.51 -5.76 -4.45
C ILE A 11 13.18 -5.10 -4.12
N SER A 12 12.79 -5.18 -2.85
CA SER A 12 11.57 -4.53 -2.34
C SER A 12 11.91 -3.59 -1.21
N CYS A 13 11.21 -2.46 -1.17
CA CYS A 13 11.30 -1.47 -0.10
C CYS A 13 9.94 -1.32 0.59
N SER A 14 9.94 -1.01 1.88
CA SER A 14 8.71 -0.70 2.63
C SER A 14 8.89 0.57 3.45
N ASN A 15 7.86 1.43 3.45
CA ASN A 15 7.81 2.71 4.14
C ASN A 15 8.87 3.73 3.67
N TYR A 16 9.14 3.77 2.36
CA TYR A 16 9.99 4.80 1.75
C TYR A 16 9.15 5.98 1.28
N GLU A 17 9.36 7.17 1.85
CA GLU A 17 8.78 8.42 1.35
C GLU A 17 9.44 8.89 0.04
N ILE A 18 8.94 9.99 -0.56
CA ILE A 18 9.39 10.50 -1.88
C ILE A 18 10.90 10.67 -1.96
N PHE A 19 11.52 11.33 -0.96
CA PHE A 19 12.94 11.61 -1.02
C PHE A 19 13.77 10.33 -0.93
N LEU A 20 13.40 9.41 -0.04
CA LEU A 20 14.06 8.12 0.08
C LEU A 20 13.87 7.26 -1.17
N THR A 21 12.68 7.27 -1.77
CA THR A 21 12.38 6.54 -3.01
C THR A 21 13.17 7.12 -4.18
N ARG A 22 13.27 8.45 -4.28
CA ARG A 22 14.05 9.13 -5.30
C ARG A 22 15.53 8.83 -5.18
N ASP A 23 16.08 8.91 -3.97
CA ASP A 23 17.50 8.66 -3.74
C ASP A 23 17.81 7.18 -3.98
N CYS A 24 16.93 6.26 -3.56
CA CYS A 24 17.03 4.84 -3.89
C CYS A 24 17.04 4.63 -5.41
N LEU A 25 16.13 5.25 -6.15
CA LEU A 25 16.08 5.17 -7.62
C LEU A 25 17.31 5.77 -8.31
N ALA A 26 17.93 6.80 -7.72
CA ALA A 26 19.10 7.46 -8.29
C ALA A 26 20.39 6.66 -8.10
N TYR A 27 20.55 5.99 -6.96
CA TYR A 27 21.80 5.31 -6.60
C TYR A 27 21.75 3.77 -6.76
N SER A 28 20.58 3.17 -6.89
CA SER A 28 20.46 1.71 -7.00
C SER A 28 20.92 1.17 -8.35
N LYS A 29 21.78 0.14 -8.31
CA LYS A 29 22.18 -0.61 -9.52
C LYS A 29 21.03 -1.44 -10.09
N VAL A 30 20.11 -1.88 -9.22
CA VAL A 30 18.90 -2.61 -9.55
C VAL A 30 17.74 -1.88 -8.88
N LYS A 31 16.78 -1.43 -9.69
CA LYS A 31 15.65 -0.64 -9.20
C LYS A 31 14.71 -1.51 -8.34
N PRO A 32 14.12 -0.95 -7.28
CA PRO A 32 13.13 -1.68 -6.49
C PRO A 32 11.92 -2.02 -7.35
N ALA A 33 11.48 -3.27 -7.28
CA ALA A 33 10.33 -3.76 -8.02
C ALA A 33 9.02 -3.34 -7.34
N VAL A 34 9.01 -3.28 -6.01
CA VAL A 34 7.84 -2.98 -5.18
C VAL A 34 8.18 -1.96 -4.10
N ASN A 35 7.26 -1.03 -3.85
CA ASN A 35 7.26 -0.20 -2.64
C ASN A 35 5.92 -0.35 -1.90
N GLN A 36 5.97 -0.68 -0.61
CA GLN A 36 4.79 -0.80 0.25
C GLN A 36 4.54 0.49 1.04
N ILE A 37 3.45 1.21 0.74
CA ILE A 37 3.20 2.61 1.15
C ILE A 37 1.72 3.01 1.10
N ASP A 38 1.35 4.06 1.84
CA ASP A 38 -0.03 4.58 1.89
C ASP A 38 -0.30 5.80 0.97
N SER A 39 0.70 6.62 0.63
CA SER A 39 0.47 7.95 0.03
C SER A 39 1.25 8.30 -1.25
N LEU A 40 2.01 7.37 -1.84
CA LEU A 40 2.94 7.66 -2.95
C LEU A 40 2.61 7.03 -4.30
N VAL A 41 1.39 6.52 -4.46
CA VAL A 41 0.96 5.70 -5.61
C VAL A 41 1.39 6.29 -6.97
N LYS A 42 1.10 7.58 -7.20
CA LYS A 42 1.41 8.27 -8.47
C LYS A 42 2.91 8.38 -8.76
N PHE A 43 3.73 8.56 -7.72
CA PHE A 43 5.18 8.66 -7.88
C PHE A 43 5.76 7.30 -8.28
N CYS A 44 5.41 6.24 -7.56
CA CYS A 44 5.87 4.88 -7.86
C CYS A 44 5.43 4.42 -9.25
N GLN A 45 4.16 4.64 -9.61
CA GLN A 45 3.63 4.31 -10.95
C GLN A 45 4.39 5.03 -12.07
N LYS A 46 4.69 6.33 -11.91
CA LYS A 46 5.48 7.10 -12.89
C LYS A 46 6.88 6.52 -13.12
N HIS A 47 7.45 5.88 -12.11
CA HIS A 47 8.80 5.32 -12.15
C HIS A 47 8.84 3.81 -12.42
N GLY A 48 7.70 3.19 -12.75
CA GLY A 48 7.60 1.76 -13.05
C GLY A 48 7.77 0.86 -11.82
N ILE A 49 7.54 1.39 -10.61
CA ILE A 49 7.56 0.63 -9.36
C ILE A 49 6.14 0.14 -9.07
N CYS A 50 5.97 -1.16 -8.82
CA CYS A 50 4.71 -1.72 -8.35
C CYS A 50 4.40 -1.23 -6.92
N VAL A 51 3.15 -0.88 -6.66
CA VAL A 51 2.73 -0.38 -5.34
C VAL A 51 1.85 -1.42 -4.68
N THR A 52 2.22 -1.78 -3.46
CA THR A 52 1.39 -2.61 -2.58
C THR A 52 0.94 -1.76 -1.42
N ALA A 53 -0.36 -1.66 -1.17
CA ALA A 53 -0.85 -0.98 0.03
C ALA A 53 -0.50 -1.81 1.27
N HIS A 54 0.07 -1.18 2.30
CA HIS A 54 0.14 -1.79 3.62
C HIS A 54 -1.22 -1.62 4.28
N ALA A 55 -1.80 -2.69 4.83
CA ALA A 55 -3.14 -2.67 5.44
C ALA A 55 -4.17 -1.90 4.58
N PRO A 56 -4.60 -2.43 3.43
CA PRO A 56 -5.38 -1.68 2.42
C PRO A 56 -6.70 -1.08 2.91
N LEU A 57 -7.22 -1.55 4.05
CA LEU A 57 -8.40 -1.03 4.73
C LEU A 57 -8.05 -0.11 5.92
N GLY A 58 -6.82 0.41 5.99
CA GLY A 58 -6.37 1.32 7.04
C GLY A 58 -6.48 0.75 8.45
N GLY A 59 -6.37 -0.58 8.61
CA GLY A 59 -6.52 -1.27 9.90
C GLY A 59 -7.96 -1.48 10.38
N ALA A 60 -8.98 -1.04 9.62
CA ALA A 60 -10.40 -1.33 9.83
C ALA A 60 -10.83 -1.44 11.31
N GLU A 61 -11.42 -2.57 11.70
CA GLU A 61 -11.93 -2.82 13.05
C GLU A 61 -10.81 -2.85 14.11
N GLU A 62 -9.63 -3.39 13.79
CA GLU A 62 -8.49 -3.41 14.72
C GLU A 62 -8.10 -1.99 15.15
N ASN A 63 -8.08 -1.03 14.22
CA ASN A 63 -7.78 0.37 14.54
C ASN A 63 -8.92 1.08 15.27
N SER A 64 -10.16 0.66 15.08
CA SER A 64 -11.30 1.15 15.86
C SER A 64 -11.22 0.67 17.31
N GLU A 65 -10.91 -0.61 17.53
CA GLU A 65 -10.77 -1.19 18.87
C GLU A 65 -9.56 -0.63 19.63
N LEU A 66 -8.41 -0.52 18.96
CA LEU A 66 -7.15 -0.11 19.60
C LEU A 66 -7.05 1.40 19.81
N PHE A 67 -7.57 2.20 18.87
CA PHE A 67 -7.35 3.65 18.86
C PHE A 67 -8.63 4.49 18.93
N GLY A 68 -9.81 3.86 18.99
CA GLY A 68 -11.09 4.57 19.04
C GLY A 68 -11.41 5.35 17.75
N SER A 69 -10.77 4.97 16.65
CA SER A 69 -10.98 5.59 15.34
C SER A 69 -12.25 5.07 14.66
N VAL A 70 -12.79 5.82 13.70
CA VAL A 70 -13.93 5.35 12.90
C VAL A 70 -13.44 4.33 11.87
N SER A 71 -14.06 3.15 11.84
CA SER A 71 -13.71 2.11 10.88
C SER A 71 -14.06 2.56 9.47
N CYS A 72 -13.18 2.30 8.51
CA CYS A 72 -13.49 2.56 7.10
C CYS A 72 -14.67 1.70 6.62
N LEU A 73 -14.89 0.51 7.21
CA LEU A 73 -15.99 -0.39 6.85
C LEU A 73 -17.36 0.18 7.20
N ASP A 74 -17.41 1.21 8.05
CA ASP A 74 -18.66 1.89 8.39
C ASP A 74 -19.09 2.96 7.38
N ASP A 75 -18.26 3.23 6.36
CA ASP A 75 -18.56 4.19 5.32
C ASP A 75 -19.85 3.79 4.56
N PRO A 76 -20.86 4.68 4.47
CA PRO A 76 -22.13 4.36 3.84
C PRO A 76 -21.99 4.01 2.35
N VAL A 77 -21.00 4.57 1.66
CA VAL A 77 -20.72 4.24 0.24
C VAL A 77 -20.19 2.82 0.12
N LEU A 78 -19.31 2.39 1.03
CA LEU A 78 -18.81 1.01 1.02
C LEU A 78 -19.92 0.01 1.34
N LYS A 79 -20.81 0.32 2.28
CA LYS A 79 -22.00 -0.50 2.58
C LYS A 79 -23.00 -0.56 1.42
N GLU A 80 -23.12 0.49 0.63
CA GLU A 80 -23.96 0.49 -0.58
C GLU A 80 -23.36 -0.39 -1.69
N ILE A 81 -22.03 -0.37 -1.85
CA ILE A 81 -21.30 -1.21 -2.82
C ILE A 81 -21.38 -2.70 -2.43
N ASP A 82 -21.42 -3.01 -1.14
CA ASP A 82 -21.59 -4.37 -0.61
C ASP A 82 -22.99 -4.96 -0.88
N ASN A 83 -23.97 -4.12 -1.24
CA ASN A 83 -25.33 -4.58 -1.50
C ASN A 83 -25.34 -5.59 -2.66
N PRO A 84 -26.00 -6.76 -2.53
CA PRO A 84 -26.00 -7.87 -3.50
C PRO A 84 -26.35 -7.53 -4.96
N LEU A 85 -26.86 -6.33 -5.26
CA LEU A 85 -27.00 -5.81 -6.62
C LEU A 85 -25.66 -5.59 -7.34
N HIS A 86 -24.56 -5.42 -6.60
CA HIS A 86 -23.19 -5.27 -7.13
C HIS A 86 -22.32 -6.54 -6.95
N GLY A 87 -22.89 -7.63 -6.43
CA GLY A 87 -22.35 -8.98 -6.49
C GLY A 87 -20.90 -9.11 -6.00
N LYS A 88 -20.70 -9.09 -4.69
CA LYS A 88 -19.51 -9.70 -4.07
C LYS A 88 -19.95 -10.34 -2.76
N ASP A 89 -20.04 -11.67 -2.81
CA ASP A 89 -19.88 -12.61 -1.71
C ASP A 89 -19.99 -14.03 -2.28
N ASN A 90 -18.84 -14.61 -2.63
CA ASN A 90 -18.51 -16.04 -2.62
C ASN A 90 -16.98 -16.17 -2.71
#